data_AF-A0A8H5P5C2-F1
#
_entry.id   AF-A0A8H5P5C2-F1
#
_cell.length_a   1.000
_cell.length_b   1.000
_cell.length_c   1.000
_cell.angle_alpha   90.00
_cell.angle_beta   90.00
_cell.angle_gamma   90.00
#
_symmetry.space_group_name_H-M   'P 1'
#
loop_
_entity.id
_entity.type
_entity.pdbx_description
1 polymer ?
#
loop_
_entity_poly.entity_id
_entity_poly.type
_entity_poly.pdbx_seq_one_letter_code
_entity_poly.pdbx_strand_id
1 'polypeptide(L)'
;MNVTVTFNELLRERNAPETRKRVTLEAIDGFLKEAYRINSHITCLHRELQDVRQAYLSTAQPRKTHNRVSKEQTRVLTDRDREEVDANAKQMIRELNAGIRALDEAEQLRRETESAIIRKKYGGLGAFGAWASGGIISSKTEEHAEAEAKARDLGIHRDSILWFLRQRLELCCRTQQEMMKTRLKRELEKNRSMLSRSGATIAGDFAEFAPSARRNSQTAPAASIPMSEDGQFPSQGLTEEQIQMFEQGNQDMMKHFENSLDKVRTAEKSLLEIAELQSLLVNNLATQSAHIDQLVADSFATTENVGGGNKELKKATQRASPAKYTFFAASGLCAFLVLWDLVF
;
A
#
# COMPACT_ATOMS: atom_id res chain seq x y z
N MET A 1 -23.92 23.22 -10.18
CA MET A 1 -23.54 24.14 -11.29
C MET A 1 -22.08 24.51 -11.13
N ASN A 2 -21.30 24.49 -12.22
CA ASN A 2 -19.86 24.81 -12.17
C ASN A 2 -19.68 26.32 -12.41
N VAL A 3 -19.73 27.11 -11.32
CA VAL A 3 -19.72 28.59 -11.31
C VAL A 3 -18.34 29.17 -11.69
N THR A 4 -17.33 28.31 -11.79
CA THR A 4 -15.93 28.68 -12.07
C THR A 4 -15.76 29.40 -13.40
N VAL A 5 -16.53 29.01 -14.44
CA VAL A 5 -16.41 29.59 -15.79
C VAL A 5 -16.93 31.02 -15.79
N THR A 6 -18.16 31.22 -15.30
CA THR A 6 -18.79 32.54 -15.16
C THR A 6 -17.99 33.47 -14.25
N PHE A 7 -17.37 32.92 -13.20
CA PHE A 7 -16.53 33.72 -12.30
C PHE A 7 -15.20 34.13 -12.96
N ASN A 8 -14.58 33.26 -13.76
CA ASN A 8 -13.37 33.61 -14.51
C ASN A 8 -13.63 34.66 -15.59
N GLU A 9 -14.81 34.63 -16.21
CA GLU A 9 -15.23 35.69 -17.14
C GLU A 9 -15.31 37.05 -16.45
N LEU A 10 -15.96 37.10 -15.27
CA LEU A 10 -16.05 38.32 -14.46
C LEU A 10 -14.69 38.81 -13.97
N LEU A 11 -13.76 37.89 -13.63
CA LEU A 11 -12.39 38.26 -13.27
C LEU A 11 -11.64 38.84 -14.47
N ARG A 12 -11.81 38.26 -15.65
CA ARG A 12 -11.19 38.76 -16.90
C ARG A 12 -11.68 40.16 -17.25
N GLU A 13 -12.98 40.43 -17.08
CA GLU A 13 -13.56 41.77 -17.23
C GLU A 13 -12.97 42.81 -16.25
N ARG A 14 -12.51 42.35 -15.09
CA ARG A 14 -11.90 43.18 -14.04
C ARG A 14 -10.37 43.23 -14.14
N ASN A 15 -9.76 42.71 -15.21
CA ASN A 15 -8.30 42.52 -15.35
C ASN A 15 -7.66 41.75 -14.19
N ALA A 16 -8.42 40.86 -13.56
CA ALA A 16 -7.95 39.98 -12.51
C ALA A 16 -7.57 38.59 -13.09
N PRO A 17 -6.56 37.92 -12.53
CA PRO A 17 -6.14 36.60 -13.00
C PRO A 17 -7.25 35.56 -12.79
N GLU A 18 -7.34 34.59 -13.69
CA GLU A 18 -8.28 33.46 -13.57
C GLU A 18 -8.05 32.69 -12.26
N THR A 19 -9.13 32.20 -11.66
CA THR A 19 -9.09 31.45 -10.39
C THR A 19 -8.28 30.15 -10.48
N ARG A 20 -8.21 29.55 -11.66
CA ARG A 20 -7.61 28.22 -11.84
C ARG A 20 -6.38 28.31 -12.73
N LYS A 21 -5.20 28.30 -12.11
CA LYS A 21 -3.95 28.12 -12.84
C LYS A 21 -3.94 26.70 -13.43
N ARG A 22 -3.76 26.57 -14.74
CA ARG A 22 -3.53 25.25 -15.37
C ARG A 22 -2.17 24.75 -14.90
N VAL A 23 -2.17 23.81 -13.96
CA VAL A 23 -0.94 23.16 -13.49
C VAL A 23 -0.56 22.09 -14.52
N THR A 24 0.49 22.35 -15.30
CA THR A 24 1.08 21.38 -16.23
C THR A 24 2.14 20.55 -15.52
N LEU A 25 2.24 19.25 -15.86
CA LEU A 25 3.22 18.32 -15.25
C LEU A 25 4.68 18.80 -15.39
N GLU A 26 5.00 19.59 -16.41
CA GLU A 26 6.34 20.18 -16.61
C GLU A 26 6.67 21.25 -15.56
N ALA A 27 5.66 22.00 -15.11
CA ALA A 27 5.77 23.06 -14.11
C ALA A 27 5.75 22.53 -12.66
N ILE A 28 5.62 21.22 -12.47
CA ILE A 28 5.56 20.57 -11.17
C ILE A 28 6.96 20.25 -10.65
N ASP A 29 7.14 20.35 -9.33
CA ASP A 29 8.39 20.05 -8.62
C ASP A 29 8.85 18.60 -8.82
N GLY A 30 10.16 18.36 -8.71
CA GLY A 30 10.79 17.04 -8.89
C GLY A 30 10.18 15.96 -7.98
N PHE A 31 9.88 16.30 -6.72
CA PHE A 31 9.20 15.39 -5.79
C PHE A 31 7.88 14.86 -6.35
N LEU A 32 7.04 15.78 -6.85
CA LEU A 32 5.72 15.45 -7.35
C LEU A 32 5.80 14.66 -8.66
N LYS A 33 6.77 14.97 -9.54
CA LYS A 33 7.03 14.19 -10.76
C LYS A 33 7.35 12.73 -10.44
N GLU A 34 8.24 12.49 -9.49
CA GLU A 34 8.56 11.13 -9.05
C GLU A 34 7.37 10.45 -8.35
N ALA A 35 6.62 11.17 -7.52
CA ALA A 35 5.40 10.64 -6.91
C ALA A 35 4.36 10.18 -7.97
N TYR A 36 4.16 10.98 -9.02
CA TYR A 36 3.28 10.60 -10.14
C TYR A 36 3.80 9.39 -10.90
N ARG A 37 5.11 9.31 -11.15
CA ARG A 37 5.74 8.16 -11.79
C ARG A 37 5.51 6.89 -10.99
N ILE A 38 5.83 6.89 -9.69
CA ILE A 38 5.59 5.77 -8.77
C ILE A 38 4.11 5.38 -8.78
N ASN A 39 3.20 6.37 -8.67
CA ASN A 39 1.76 6.12 -8.69
C ASN A 39 1.28 5.45 -9.99
N SER A 40 1.85 5.85 -11.14
CA SER A 40 1.53 5.26 -12.44
C SER A 40 1.96 3.79 -12.50
N HIS A 41 3.16 3.47 -12.00
CA HIS A 41 3.68 2.11 -11.94
C HIS A 41 2.88 1.23 -10.96
N ILE A 42 2.52 1.74 -9.78
CA ILE A 42 1.61 1.04 -8.84
C ILE A 42 0.27 0.73 -9.53
N THR A 43 -0.29 1.70 -10.26
CA THR A 43 -1.57 1.50 -10.97
C THR A 43 -1.46 0.47 -12.07
N CYS A 44 -0.37 0.48 -12.83
CA CYS A 44 -0.09 -0.48 -13.89
C CYS A 44 0.02 -1.89 -13.32
N LEU A 45 0.87 -2.08 -12.31
CA LEU A 45 1.04 -3.34 -11.60
C LEU A 45 -0.30 -3.87 -11.05
N HIS A 46 -1.09 -3.00 -10.41
CA HIS A 46 -2.37 -3.42 -9.85
C HIS A 46 -3.33 -3.91 -10.93
N ARG A 47 -3.40 -3.21 -12.07
CA ARG A 47 -4.23 -3.61 -13.21
C ARG A 47 -3.76 -4.95 -13.80
N GLU A 48 -2.45 -5.09 -14.02
CA GLU A 48 -1.86 -6.35 -14.52
C GLU A 48 -2.18 -7.54 -13.60
N LEU A 49 -2.05 -7.36 -12.28
CA LEU A 49 -2.41 -8.39 -11.31
C LEU A 49 -3.90 -8.74 -11.36
N GLN A 50 -4.79 -7.76 -11.52
CA GLN A 50 -6.23 -8.00 -11.66
C GLN A 50 -6.56 -8.74 -12.96
N ASP A 51 -5.97 -8.35 -14.07
CA ASP A 51 -6.20 -8.95 -15.38
C ASP A 51 -5.71 -10.40 -15.42
N VAL A 52 -4.56 -10.66 -14.80
CA VAL A 52 -3.95 -12.00 -14.75
C VAL A 52 -4.61 -12.89 -13.68
N ARG A 53 -5.30 -12.34 -12.67
CA ARG A 53 -5.89 -13.09 -11.54
C ARG A 53 -6.72 -14.28 -11.97
N GLN A 54 -7.63 -14.11 -12.93
CA GLN A 54 -8.51 -15.20 -13.38
C GLN A 54 -7.73 -16.32 -14.05
N ALA A 55 -6.82 -15.97 -14.96
CA ALA A 55 -5.97 -16.94 -15.66
C ALA A 55 -5.01 -17.66 -14.70
N TYR A 56 -4.45 -16.92 -13.73
CA TYR A 56 -3.52 -17.43 -12.73
C TYR A 56 -4.20 -18.45 -11.81
N LEU A 57 -5.42 -18.13 -11.36
CA LEU A 57 -6.22 -18.99 -10.49
C LEU A 57 -6.95 -20.11 -11.23
N SER A 58 -6.98 -20.13 -12.56
CA SER A 58 -7.64 -21.22 -13.29
C SER A 58 -6.82 -22.49 -13.20
N THR A 59 -7.41 -23.56 -12.64
CA THR A 59 -6.86 -24.92 -12.62
C THR A 59 -7.37 -25.76 -13.81
N ALA A 60 -8.13 -25.15 -14.73
CA ALA A 60 -8.71 -25.85 -15.86
C ALA A 60 -7.62 -26.31 -16.82
N GLN A 61 -7.56 -27.62 -17.11
CA GLN A 61 -6.72 -28.12 -18.19
C GLN A 61 -7.19 -27.50 -19.52
N PRO A 62 -6.26 -27.12 -20.42
CA PRO A 62 -6.63 -26.60 -21.73
C PRO A 62 -7.40 -27.67 -22.49
N ARG A 63 -8.73 -27.52 -22.58
CA ARG A 63 -9.53 -28.39 -23.42
C ARG A 63 -9.10 -28.13 -24.87
N LYS A 64 -8.51 -29.14 -25.51
CA LYS A 64 -8.23 -29.12 -26.95
C LYS A 64 -9.57 -29.20 -27.70
N THR A 65 -10.32 -28.11 -27.76
CA THR A 65 -11.51 -28.02 -28.60
C THR A 65 -11.08 -27.57 -29.98
N HIS A 66 -10.93 -28.54 -30.87
CA HIS A 66 -10.69 -28.31 -32.30
C HIS A 66 -12.00 -27.85 -32.96
N ASN A 67 -12.43 -26.59 -32.73
CA ASN A 67 -13.29 -25.82 -33.65
C ASN A 67 -13.70 -24.43 -33.11
N ARG A 68 -13.70 -23.46 -34.04
CA ARG A 68 -14.36 -22.14 -34.07
C ARG A 68 -13.72 -20.93 -33.36
N VAL A 69 -13.04 -20.12 -34.19
CA VAL A 69 -13.32 -18.70 -34.50
C VAL A 69 -13.77 -17.79 -33.33
N SER A 70 -12.78 -17.06 -32.80
CA SER A 70 -12.81 -15.69 -32.23
C SER A 70 -13.81 -15.30 -31.13
N LYS A 71 -13.35 -15.35 -29.87
CA LYS A 71 -13.19 -14.18 -28.96
C LYS A 71 -12.56 -14.68 -27.64
N GLU A 72 -11.48 -14.04 -27.21
CA GLU A 72 -10.85 -14.19 -25.88
C GLU A 72 -10.76 -15.63 -25.35
N GLN A 73 -9.86 -16.42 -25.94
CA GLN A 73 -9.43 -17.65 -25.27
C GLN A 73 -8.88 -17.26 -23.90
N THR A 74 -9.58 -17.68 -22.84
CA THR A 74 -9.10 -17.57 -21.45
C THR A 74 -7.72 -18.22 -21.41
N ARG A 75 -6.69 -17.39 -21.44
CA ARG A 75 -5.31 -17.83 -21.64
C ARG A 75 -4.91 -18.63 -20.41
N VAL A 76 -4.95 -19.95 -20.50
CA VAL A 76 -4.57 -20.82 -19.39
C VAL A 76 -3.06 -20.66 -19.22
N LEU A 77 -2.64 -20.09 -18.09
CA LEU A 77 -1.24 -19.92 -17.74
C LEU A 77 -0.63 -21.28 -17.37
N THR A 78 0.58 -21.54 -17.85
CA THR A 78 1.35 -22.70 -17.39
C THR A 78 1.88 -22.44 -15.98
N ASP A 79 2.32 -23.50 -15.28
CA ASP A 79 2.91 -23.32 -13.95
C ASP A 79 4.14 -22.42 -13.95
N ARG A 80 4.92 -22.44 -15.05
CA ARG A 80 6.07 -21.56 -15.26
C ARG A 80 5.63 -20.11 -15.44
N ASP A 81 4.62 -19.86 -16.27
CA ASP A 81 4.12 -18.49 -16.47
C ASP A 81 3.56 -17.91 -15.17
N ARG A 82 2.90 -18.73 -14.33
CA ARG A 82 2.44 -18.30 -12.99
C ARG A 82 3.61 -17.91 -12.08
N GLU A 83 4.69 -18.67 -12.10
CA GLU A 83 5.90 -18.38 -11.31
C GLU A 83 6.62 -17.11 -11.81
N GLU A 84 6.65 -16.89 -13.12
CA GLU A 84 7.16 -15.65 -13.72
C GLU A 84 6.32 -14.43 -13.31
N VAL A 85 4.99 -14.56 -13.28
CA VAL A 85 4.09 -13.52 -12.76
C VAL A 85 4.39 -13.21 -11.29
N ASP A 86 4.54 -14.23 -10.45
CA ASP A 86 4.84 -14.06 -9.03
C ASP A 86 6.22 -13.39 -8.81
N ALA A 87 7.23 -13.79 -9.58
CA ALA A 87 8.58 -13.24 -9.52
C ALA A 87 8.61 -11.77 -9.98
N ASN A 88 7.97 -11.45 -11.11
CA ASN A 88 7.89 -10.09 -11.64
C ASN A 88 7.12 -9.17 -10.69
N ALA A 89 5.93 -9.58 -10.24
CA ALA A 89 5.15 -8.79 -9.29
C ALA A 89 5.93 -8.51 -8.00
N LYS A 90 6.66 -9.51 -7.48
CA LYS A 90 7.53 -9.32 -6.31
C LYS A 90 8.64 -8.31 -6.57
N GLN A 91 9.32 -8.41 -7.72
CA GLN A 91 10.37 -7.48 -8.09
C GLN A 91 9.83 -6.05 -8.18
N MET A 92 8.71 -5.84 -8.88
CA MET A 92 8.07 -4.53 -9.00
C MET A 92 7.66 -3.98 -7.62
N ILE A 93 7.09 -4.78 -6.73
CA ILE A 93 6.73 -4.33 -5.37
C ILE A 93 7.95 -3.86 -4.59
N ARG A 94 9.08 -4.58 -4.68
CA ARG A 94 10.31 -4.18 -4.00
C ARG A 94 10.88 -2.90 -4.57
N GLU A 95 10.90 -2.76 -5.89
CA GLU A 95 11.35 -1.55 -6.58
C GLU A 95 10.49 -0.35 -6.20
N LEU A 96 9.16 -0.51 -6.20
CA LEU A 96 8.23 0.54 -5.79
C LEU A 96 8.39 0.92 -4.32
N ASN A 97 8.61 -0.06 -3.43
CA ASN A 97 8.89 0.22 -2.01
C ASN A 97 10.21 0.99 -1.85
N ALA A 98 11.27 0.58 -2.56
CA ALA A 98 12.54 1.28 -2.58
C ALA A 98 12.40 2.72 -3.11
N GLY A 99 11.62 2.92 -4.19
CA GLY A 99 11.31 4.23 -4.74
C GLY A 99 10.56 5.13 -3.75
N ILE A 100 9.56 4.59 -3.03
CA ILE A 100 8.85 5.33 -1.98
C ILE A 100 9.77 5.71 -0.81
N ARG A 101 10.70 4.81 -0.41
CA ARG A 101 11.68 5.10 0.64
C ARG A 101 12.65 6.19 0.24
N ALA A 102 13.20 6.12 -0.98
CA ALA A 102 14.08 7.16 -1.52
C ALA A 102 13.36 8.52 -1.60
N LEU A 103 12.07 8.52 -1.96
CA LEU A 103 11.26 9.74 -1.99
C LEU A 103 11.02 10.32 -0.58
N ASP A 104 10.82 9.48 0.42
CA ASP A 104 10.70 9.88 1.82
C ASP A 104 12.01 10.43 2.38
N GLU A 105 13.14 9.75 2.14
CA GLU A 105 14.48 10.22 2.53
C GLU A 105 14.80 11.59 1.90
N ALA A 106 14.48 11.78 0.62
CA ALA A 106 14.66 13.06 -0.06
C ALA A 106 13.80 14.18 0.56
N GLU A 107 12.57 13.86 1.01
CA GLU A 107 11.71 14.82 1.69
C GLU A 107 12.18 15.14 3.11
N GLN A 108 12.73 14.17 3.84
CA GLN A 108 13.35 14.39 5.14
C GLN A 108 14.55 15.34 5.03
N LEU A 109 15.44 15.12 4.05
CA LEU A 109 16.56 16.02 3.77
C LEU A 109 16.09 17.43 3.40
N ARG A 110 15.00 17.58 2.63
CA ARG A 110 14.42 18.90 2.33
C ARG A 110 13.92 19.59 3.60
N ARG A 111 13.24 18.88 4.50
CA ARG A 111 12.74 19.45 5.76
C ARG A 111 13.87 19.90 6.67
N GLU A 112 14.92 19.09 6.79
CA GLU A 112 16.10 19.43 7.58
C GLU A 112 16.83 20.65 7.00
N THR A 113 17.05 20.69 5.69
CA THR A 113 17.71 21.81 5.01
C THR A 113 16.88 23.09 5.13
N GLU A 114 15.56 23.02 4.90
CA GLU A 114 14.70 24.20 4.99
C GLU A 114 14.57 24.71 6.43
N SER A 115 14.40 23.83 7.41
CA SER A 115 14.38 24.24 8.83
C SER A 115 15.71 24.86 9.26
N ALA A 116 16.85 24.35 8.79
CA ALA A 116 18.15 24.95 9.02
C ALA A 116 18.30 26.32 8.34
N ILE A 117 17.78 26.49 7.12
CA ILE A 117 17.80 27.77 6.41
C ILE A 117 16.92 28.79 7.12
N ILE A 118 15.70 28.42 7.51
CA ILE A 118 14.77 29.28 8.25
C ILE A 118 15.42 29.70 9.58
N ARG A 119 15.97 28.75 10.34
CA ARG A 119 16.68 29.04 11.60
C ARG A 119 17.86 29.99 11.39
N LYS A 120 18.66 29.83 10.33
CA LYS A 120 19.78 30.74 10.04
C LYS A 120 19.30 32.14 9.65
N LYS A 121 18.31 32.24 8.77
CA LYS A 121 17.79 33.53 8.26
C LYS A 121 17.15 34.37 9.36
N TYR A 122 16.37 33.74 10.23
CA TYR A 122 15.54 34.46 11.21
C TYR A 122 16.02 34.33 12.66
N GLY A 123 16.85 33.32 12.99
CA GLY A 123 17.39 33.11 14.33
C GLY A 123 18.70 33.84 14.65
N GLY A 124 19.50 34.18 13.63
CA GLY A 124 20.84 34.78 13.84
C GLY A 124 20.87 36.32 13.92
N LEU A 125 19.96 37.02 13.23
CA LEU A 125 19.93 38.50 13.19
C LEU A 125 18.69 39.09 13.88
N GLY A 126 17.55 38.41 13.82
CA GLY A 126 16.29 38.87 14.42
C GLY A 126 16.30 38.85 15.95
N ALA A 127 16.99 37.88 16.56
CA ALA A 127 17.10 37.76 18.01
C ALA A 127 17.92 38.91 18.65
N PHE A 128 18.97 39.38 17.96
CA PHE A 128 19.78 40.52 18.44
C PHE A 128 19.08 41.86 18.22
N GLY A 129 18.33 42.03 17.12
CA GLY A 129 17.53 43.23 16.87
C GLY A 129 16.31 43.37 17.81
N ALA A 130 15.63 42.27 18.12
CA ALA A 130 14.44 42.26 18.99
C ALA A 130 14.76 42.59 20.46
N TRP A 131 15.93 42.20 20.96
CA TRP A 131 16.41 42.60 22.29
C TRP A 131 16.78 44.08 22.35
N ALA A 132 17.43 44.61 21.30
CA ALA A 132 17.86 46.01 21.24
C ALA A 132 16.69 47.02 21.11
N SER A 133 15.55 46.60 20.56
CA SER A 133 14.36 47.45 20.42
C SER A 133 13.40 47.40 21.62
N GLY A 134 13.79 46.74 22.73
CA GLY A 134 12.92 46.58 23.91
C GLY A 134 11.68 45.71 23.66
N GLY A 135 11.72 44.87 22.62
CA GLY A 135 10.64 43.96 22.26
C GLY A 135 10.61 42.73 23.16
N ILE A 136 9.40 42.28 23.51
CA ILE A 136 9.20 41.01 24.23
C ILE A 136 9.77 39.88 23.36
N ILE A 137 10.61 39.02 23.95
CA ILE A 137 11.38 37.91 23.35
C ILE A 137 10.54 36.93 22.49
N SER A 138 9.21 37.05 22.51
CA SER A 138 8.26 36.13 21.86
C SER A 138 7.69 36.62 20.52
N SER A 139 7.95 37.85 20.05
CA SER A 139 7.42 38.31 18.76
C SER A 139 8.28 37.76 17.60
N LYS A 140 8.06 36.50 17.26
CA LYS A 140 8.46 35.90 15.99
C LYS A 140 8.09 36.89 14.87
N THR A 141 9.05 37.33 14.06
CA THR A 141 8.76 38.23 12.93
C THR A 141 7.66 37.61 12.06
N GLU A 142 6.65 38.38 11.63
CA GLU A 142 5.52 37.86 10.84
C GLU A 142 6.00 37.05 9.63
N GLU A 143 7.06 37.54 8.97
CA GLU A 143 7.72 36.85 7.84
C GLU A 143 8.32 35.47 8.22
N HIS A 144 8.88 35.33 9.43
CA HIS A 144 9.39 34.05 9.94
C HIS A 144 8.26 33.07 10.23
N ALA A 145 7.15 33.56 10.82
CA ALA A 145 5.98 32.74 11.10
C ALA A 145 5.30 32.24 9.82
N GLU A 146 5.17 33.10 8.81
CA GLU A 146 4.64 32.74 7.49
C GLU A 146 5.52 31.73 6.75
N ALA A 147 6.85 31.90 6.79
CA ALA A 147 7.77 30.97 6.15
C ALA A 147 7.69 29.56 6.79
N GLU A 148 7.62 29.49 8.12
CA GLU A 148 7.48 28.22 8.83
C GLU A 148 6.09 27.58 8.64
N ALA A 149 5.02 28.38 8.53
CA ALA A 149 3.69 27.87 8.20
C ALA A 149 3.68 27.24 6.80
N LYS A 150 4.20 27.94 5.78
CA LYS A 150 4.31 27.41 4.41
C LYS A 150 5.14 26.12 4.36
N ALA A 151 6.27 26.08 5.06
CA ALA A 151 7.12 24.89 5.12
C ALA A 151 6.39 23.69 5.74
N ARG A 152 5.61 23.92 6.80
CA ARG A 152 4.78 22.91 7.47
C ARG A 152 3.65 22.41 6.58
N ASP A 153 2.89 23.31 5.95
CA ASP A 153 1.78 22.93 5.06
C ASP A 153 2.27 22.08 3.88
N LEU A 154 3.43 22.44 3.31
CA LEU A 154 4.08 21.63 2.28
C LEU A 154 4.52 20.26 2.80
N GLY A 155 5.04 20.19 4.03
CA GLY A 155 5.39 18.93 4.68
C GLY A 155 4.17 18.02 4.85
N ILE A 156 3.08 18.53 5.42
CA ILE A 156 1.82 17.79 5.61
C ILE A 156 1.29 17.23 4.29
N HIS A 157 1.30 18.05 3.23
CA HIS A 157 0.86 17.62 1.91
C HIS A 157 1.73 16.50 1.34
N ARG A 158 3.06 16.58 1.49
CA ARG A 158 3.99 15.55 1.00
C ARG A 158 3.92 14.26 1.83
N ASP A 159 3.72 14.36 3.14
CA ASP A 159 3.45 13.20 4.01
C ASP A 159 2.18 12.49 3.59
N SER A 160 1.12 13.25 3.28
CA SER A 160 -0.14 12.70 2.79
C SER A 160 0.04 11.96 1.46
N ILE A 161 0.88 12.47 0.56
CA ILE A 161 1.22 11.81 -0.71
C ILE A 161 1.99 10.51 -0.46
N LEU A 162 3.02 10.53 0.39
CA LEU A 162 3.81 9.34 0.72
C LEU A 162 2.93 8.26 1.36
N TRP A 163 2.06 8.65 2.30
CA TRP A 163 1.06 7.78 2.90
C TRP A 163 0.13 7.17 1.85
N PHE A 164 -0.39 7.99 0.93
CA PHE A 164 -1.24 7.52 -0.16
C PHE A 164 -0.54 6.50 -1.07
N LEU A 165 0.72 6.75 -1.45
CA LEU A 165 1.51 5.82 -2.26
C LEU A 165 1.73 4.49 -1.55
N ARG A 166 2.08 4.54 -0.25
CA ARG A 166 2.24 3.35 0.60
C ARG A 166 0.95 2.55 0.70
N GLN A 167 -0.19 3.23 0.90
CA GLN A 167 -1.51 2.62 0.98
C GLN A 167 -1.88 1.91 -0.33
N ARG A 168 -1.58 2.52 -1.48
CA ARG A 168 -1.81 1.88 -2.78
C ARG A 168 -0.90 0.69 -3.04
N LEU A 169 0.36 0.76 -2.62
CA LEU A 169 1.29 -0.36 -2.72
C LEU A 169 0.86 -1.54 -1.83
N GLU A 170 0.40 -1.26 -0.60
CA GLU A 170 -0.16 -2.27 0.31
C GLU A 170 -1.31 -3.04 -0.35
N LEU A 171 -2.21 -2.32 -1.01
CA LEU A 171 -3.34 -2.93 -1.71
C LEU A 171 -2.88 -3.88 -2.83
N CYS A 172 -1.79 -3.54 -3.54
CA CYS A 172 -1.17 -4.44 -4.53
C CYS A 172 -0.56 -5.68 -3.88
N CYS A 173 0.21 -5.50 -2.79
CA CYS A 173 0.77 -6.60 -2.01
C CYS A 173 -0.33 -7.56 -1.53
N ARG A 174 -1.45 -7.02 -1.04
CA ARG A 174 -2.60 -7.78 -0.58
C ARG A 174 -3.21 -8.61 -1.71
N THR A 175 -3.40 -8.02 -2.89
CA THR A 175 -3.93 -8.75 -4.07
C THR A 175 -3.00 -9.90 -4.48
N GLN A 176 -1.68 -9.66 -4.56
CA GLN A 176 -0.72 -10.72 -4.88
C GLN A 176 -0.74 -11.84 -3.82
N GLN A 177 -0.73 -11.47 -2.54
CA GLN A 177 -0.74 -12.43 -1.44
C GLN A 177 -2.02 -13.28 -1.43
N GLU A 178 -3.18 -12.70 -1.73
CA GLU A 178 -4.45 -13.43 -1.86
C GLU A 178 -4.40 -14.46 -3.00
N MET A 179 -3.83 -14.08 -4.15
CA MET A 179 -3.65 -14.98 -5.30
C MET A 179 -2.75 -16.17 -4.94
N MET A 180 -1.59 -15.90 -4.33
CA MET A 180 -0.64 -16.92 -3.91
C MET A 180 -1.20 -17.84 -2.82
N LYS A 181 -1.90 -17.29 -1.81
CA LYS A 181 -2.58 -18.08 -0.77
C LYS A 181 -3.59 -19.05 -1.38
N THR A 182 -4.40 -18.56 -2.31
CA THR A 182 -5.41 -19.38 -2.99
C THR A 182 -4.76 -20.49 -3.82
N ARG A 183 -3.67 -20.18 -4.54
CA ARG A 183 -2.90 -21.18 -5.30
C ARG A 183 -2.30 -22.24 -4.37
N LEU A 184 -1.60 -21.82 -3.32
CA LEU A 184 -0.97 -22.72 -2.36
C LEU A 184 -2.00 -23.64 -1.71
N LYS A 185 -3.15 -23.10 -1.29
CA LYS A 185 -4.25 -23.89 -0.73
C LYS A 185 -4.75 -24.96 -1.71
N ARG A 186 -4.91 -24.61 -2.99
CA ARG A 186 -5.36 -25.57 -4.02
C ARG A 186 -4.32 -26.64 -4.33
N GLU A 187 -3.03 -26.30 -4.34
CA GLU A 187 -1.96 -27.29 -4.51
C GLU A 187 -1.89 -28.24 -3.31
N LEU A 188 -2.07 -27.75 -2.08
CA LEU A 188 -2.15 -28.59 -0.89
C LEU A 188 -3.38 -29.51 -0.92
N GLU A 189 -4.55 -29.00 -1.31
CA GLU A 189 -5.77 -29.80 -1.48
C GLU A 189 -5.59 -30.86 -2.57
N LYS A 190 -4.96 -30.51 -3.69
CA LYS A 190 -4.65 -31.44 -4.78
C LYS A 190 -3.71 -32.54 -4.33
N ASN A 191 -2.62 -32.21 -3.65
CA ASN A 191 -1.69 -33.20 -3.07
C ASN A 191 -2.40 -34.13 -2.08
N ARG A 192 -3.26 -33.57 -1.21
CA ARG A 192 -4.08 -34.35 -0.27
C ARG A 192 -5.07 -35.28 -1.00
N SER A 193 -5.72 -34.78 -2.06
CA SER A 193 -6.67 -35.57 -2.85
C SER A 193 -5.98 -36.68 -3.65
N MET A 194 -4.77 -36.44 -4.15
CA MET A 194 -3.95 -37.45 -4.82
C MET A 194 -3.52 -38.53 -3.84
N LEU A 195 -3.05 -38.17 -2.64
CA LEU A 195 -2.75 -39.15 -1.59
C LEU A 195 -3.98 -39.97 -1.21
N SER A 196 -5.14 -39.33 -1.05
CA SER A 196 -6.40 -40.03 -0.75
C SER A 196 -6.84 -40.93 -1.90
N ARG A 197 -6.64 -40.51 -3.16
CA ARG A 197 -6.99 -41.30 -4.34
C ARG A 197 -6.02 -42.46 -4.53
N SER A 198 -4.71 -42.26 -4.38
CA SER A 198 -3.69 -43.31 -4.42
C SER A 198 -3.93 -44.34 -3.32
N GLY A 199 -4.27 -43.91 -2.10
CA GLY A 199 -4.67 -44.81 -1.01
C GLY A 199 -5.96 -45.58 -1.31
N ALA A 200 -6.94 -44.96 -1.95
CA ALA A 200 -8.19 -45.60 -2.36
C ALA A 200 -8.03 -46.54 -3.57
N THR A 201 -7.14 -46.24 -4.53
CA THR A 201 -6.83 -47.15 -5.64
C THR A 201 -6.04 -48.35 -5.17
N ILE A 202 -5.11 -48.19 -4.21
CA ILE A 202 -4.43 -49.33 -3.57
C ILE A 202 -5.43 -50.19 -2.79
N ALA A 203 -6.40 -49.58 -2.09
CA ALA A 203 -7.45 -50.32 -1.38
C ALA A 203 -8.50 -50.97 -2.31
N GLY A 204 -8.81 -50.35 -3.45
CA GLY A 204 -9.75 -50.86 -4.45
C GLY A 204 -9.18 -52.00 -5.29
N ASP A 205 -7.92 -51.90 -5.69
CA ASP A 205 -7.19 -52.95 -6.43
C ASP A 205 -6.93 -54.18 -5.52
N PHE A 206 -6.73 -53.96 -4.22
CA PHE A 206 -6.70 -55.05 -3.23
C PHE A 206 -8.09 -55.67 -2.97
N ALA A 207 -9.17 -54.91 -3.17
CA ALA A 207 -10.55 -55.42 -3.02
C ALA A 207 -11.04 -56.21 -4.25
N GLU A 208 -10.40 -56.06 -5.42
CA GLU A 208 -10.68 -56.86 -6.62
C GLU A 208 -10.06 -58.27 -6.54
N PHE A 209 -9.14 -58.51 -5.60
CA PHE A 209 -8.56 -59.83 -5.28
C PHE A 209 -9.16 -60.50 -4.03
N ALA A 210 -10.25 -59.97 -3.46
CA ALA A 210 -10.97 -60.65 -2.39
C ALA A 210 -11.94 -61.68 -2.99
N PRO A 211 -11.87 -62.98 -2.64
CA PRO A 211 -12.86 -63.94 -3.11
C PRO A 211 -14.22 -63.51 -2.56
N SER A 212 -15.17 -63.31 -3.47
CA SER A 212 -16.56 -62.94 -3.13
C SER A 212 -17.16 -63.97 -2.17
N ALA A 213 -17.09 -63.67 -0.87
CA ALA A 213 -17.94 -64.29 0.14
C ALA A 213 -19.35 -63.73 -0.05
N ARG A 214 -20.10 -64.40 -0.94
CA ARG A 214 -21.54 -64.20 -1.15
C ARG A 214 -22.26 -64.33 0.20
N ARG A 215 -22.71 -63.21 0.77
CA ARG A 215 -23.75 -63.20 1.80
C ARG A 215 -25.10 -63.38 1.11
N ASN A 216 -25.74 -64.51 1.38
CA ASN A 216 -27.03 -64.90 0.82
C ASN A 216 -28.22 -64.36 1.65
N SER A 217 -29.40 -64.44 1.02
CA SER A 217 -30.79 -64.16 1.46
C SER A 217 -31.32 -62.81 0.97
N GLN A 218 -32.37 -62.71 0.12
CA GLN A 218 -33.54 -63.58 -0.07
C GLN A 218 -34.14 -63.53 -1.51
N THR A 219 -34.86 -64.62 -1.81
CA THR A 219 -35.97 -64.88 -2.78
C THR A 219 -35.73 -65.04 -4.29
N ALA A 220 -36.06 -66.27 -4.75
CA ALA A 220 -36.69 -66.72 -6.02
C ALA A 220 -35.87 -67.73 -6.88
N PRO A 221 -36.54 -68.65 -7.62
CA PRO A 221 -36.10 -70.05 -7.71
C PRO A 221 -35.41 -70.48 -9.02
N ALA A 222 -34.57 -71.50 -8.85
CA ALA A 222 -34.30 -72.64 -9.74
C ALA A 222 -34.11 -72.41 -11.25
N ALA A 223 -32.84 -72.34 -11.66
CA ALA A 223 -32.40 -72.91 -12.94
C ALA A 223 -31.06 -73.64 -12.73
N SER A 224 -31.08 -74.94 -12.97
CA SER A 224 -29.97 -75.88 -12.87
C SER A 224 -28.87 -75.59 -13.92
N ILE A 225 -27.63 -75.42 -13.47
CA ILE A 225 -26.44 -75.50 -14.32
C ILE A 225 -25.54 -76.61 -13.73
N PRO A 226 -25.09 -77.62 -14.49
CA PRO A 226 -24.25 -78.68 -13.97
C PRO A 226 -22.85 -78.13 -13.67
N MET A 227 -22.37 -78.32 -12.45
CA MET A 227 -20.95 -78.19 -12.15
C MET A 227 -20.23 -79.40 -12.75
N SER A 228 -19.37 -79.14 -13.73
CA SER A 228 -18.25 -80.01 -14.04
C SER A 228 -17.14 -79.73 -13.02
N GLU A 229 -16.71 -80.79 -12.32
CA GLU A 229 -15.44 -80.86 -11.61
C GLU A 229 -14.28 -80.60 -12.59
N ASP A 230 -13.15 -80.15 -12.05
CA ASP A 230 -11.88 -79.78 -12.70
C ASP A 230 -11.77 -78.35 -13.23
N GLY A 231 -11.29 -77.48 -12.35
CA GLY A 231 -10.84 -76.13 -12.67
C GLY A 231 -9.89 -75.66 -11.58
N GLN A 232 -8.65 -76.15 -11.61
CA GLN A 232 -7.51 -75.60 -10.90
C GLN A 232 -7.52 -74.07 -11.06
N PHE A 233 -7.84 -73.31 -10.01
CA PHE A 233 -7.60 -71.87 -10.01
C PHE A 233 -6.09 -71.69 -10.08
N PRO A 234 -5.51 -71.13 -11.16
CA PRO A 234 -4.14 -70.70 -11.07
C PRO A 234 -4.17 -69.49 -10.14
N SER A 235 -3.55 -69.62 -8.98
CA SER A 235 -3.04 -68.47 -8.25
C SER A 235 -1.98 -67.82 -9.15
N GLN A 236 -2.41 -67.08 -10.16
CA GLN A 236 -1.56 -66.18 -10.91
C GLN A 236 -1.18 -65.06 -9.95
N GLY A 237 -0.08 -65.28 -9.22
CA GLY A 237 0.67 -64.19 -8.63
C GLY A 237 1.01 -63.17 -9.71
N LEU A 238 1.12 -61.91 -9.31
CA LEU A 238 1.49 -60.79 -10.18
C LEU A 238 2.63 -61.21 -11.12
N THR A 239 2.45 -60.97 -12.41
CA THR A 239 3.52 -61.23 -13.39
C THR A 239 4.73 -60.35 -13.08
N GLU A 240 5.95 -60.85 -13.35
CA GLU A 240 7.21 -60.10 -13.14
C GLU A 240 7.15 -58.69 -13.77
N GLU A 241 6.47 -58.56 -14.92
CA GLU A 241 6.24 -57.30 -15.63
C GLU A 241 5.29 -56.35 -14.87
N GLN A 242 4.25 -56.87 -14.20
CA GLN A 242 3.37 -56.07 -13.34
C GLN A 242 4.09 -55.58 -12.07
N ILE A 243 4.99 -56.39 -11.51
CA ILE A 243 5.83 -55.99 -10.36
C ILE A 243 6.77 -54.86 -10.76
N GLN A 244 7.45 -54.99 -11.91
CA GLN A 244 8.33 -53.94 -12.42
C GLN A 244 7.57 -52.63 -12.71
N MET A 245 6.36 -52.71 -13.28
CA MET A 245 5.51 -51.55 -13.54
C MET A 245 5.04 -50.89 -12.23
N PHE A 246 4.74 -51.68 -11.20
CA PHE A 246 4.36 -51.17 -9.88
C PHE A 246 5.54 -50.49 -9.19
N GLU A 247 6.74 -51.08 -9.23
CA GLU A 247 7.96 -50.48 -8.70
C GLU A 247 8.29 -49.16 -9.40
N GLN A 248 8.22 -49.13 -10.74
CA GLN A 248 8.43 -47.92 -11.53
C GLN A 248 7.37 -46.86 -11.20
N GLY A 249 6.09 -47.24 -11.12
CA GLY A 249 5.00 -46.33 -10.75
C GLY A 249 5.15 -45.75 -9.35
N ASN A 250 5.64 -46.55 -8.39
CA ASN A 250 5.88 -46.10 -7.03
C ASN A 250 7.07 -45.13 -6.96
N GLN A 251 8.13 -45.39 -7.71
CA GLN A 251 9.26 -44.45 -7.84
C GLN A 251 8.85 -43.13 -8.49
N ASP A 252 8.06 -43.17 -9.56
CA ASP A 252 7.58 -41.96 -10.24
C ASP A 252 6.61 -41.17 -9.35
N MET A 253 5.78 -41.85 -8.57
CA MET A 253 4.93 -41.22 -7.57
C MET A 253 5.74 -40.53 -6.47
N MET A 254 6.80 -41.16 -5.95
CA MET A 254 7.70 -40.53 -4.97
C MET A 254 8.38 -39.28 -5.55
N LYS A 255 8.94 -39.36 -6.77
CA LYS A 255 9.55 -38.20 -7.44
C LYS A 255 8.54 -37.07 -7.64
N HIS A 256 7.31 -37.38 -8.02
CA HIS A 256 6.26 -36.38 -8.16
C HIS A 256 5.92 -35.72 -6.82
N PHE A 257 5.87 -36.48 -5.73
CA PHE A 257 5.64 -35.93 -4.39
C PHE A 257 6.77 -35.03 -3.92
N GLU A 258 8.02 -35.45 -4.09
CA GLU A 258 9.20 -34.64 -3.76
C GLU A 258 9.16 -33.30 -4.50
N ASN A 259 8.98 -33.34 -5.83
CA ASN A 259 8.85 -32.14 -6.65
C ASN A 259 7.67 -31.24 -6.25
N SER A 260 6.55 -31.84 -5.81
CA SER A 260 5.37 -31.08 -5.37
C SER A 260 5.60 -30.42 -4.02
N LEU A 261 6.32 -31.08 -3.10
CA LEU A 261 6.69 -30.52 -1.80
C LEU A 261 7.67 -29.36 -1.95
N ASP A 262 8.66 -29.48 -2.83
CA ASP A 262 9.62 -28.40 -3.10
C ASP A 262 8.94 -27.15 -3.66
N LYS A 263 7.96 -27.33 -4.56
CA LYS A 263 7.14 -26.22 -5.07
C LYS A 263 6.33 -25.55 -3.95
N VAL A 264 5.68 -26.34 -3.09
CA VAL A 264 4.91 -25.83 -1.95
C VAL A 264 5.82 -25.05 -0.99
N ARG A 265 6.99 -25.59 -0.65
CA ARG A 265 7.98 -24.95 0.22
C ARG A 265 8.50 -23.63 -0.35
N THR A 266 8.75 -23.61 -1.66
CA THR A 266 9.21 -22.40 -2.36
C THR A 266 8.11 -21.33 -2.39
N ALA A 267 6.87 -21.73 -2.67
CA ALA A 267 5.71 -20.85 -2.64
C ALA A 267 5.43 -20.32 -1.22
N GLU A 268 5.57 -21.15 -0.19
CA GLU A 268 5.45 -20.76 1.22
C GLU A 268 6.50 -19.72 1.61
N LYS A 269 7.79 -19.96 1.29
CA LYS A 269 8.86 -18.99 1.53
C LYS A 269 8.58 -17.65 0.83
N SER A 270 8.13 -17.71 -0.42
CA SER A 270 7.76 -16.52 -1.20
C SER A 270 6.59 -15.76 -0.56
N LEU A 271 5.58 -16.49 -0.06
CA LEU A 271 4.43 -15.93 0.62
C LEU A 271 4.81 -15.27 1.95
N LEU A 272 5.70 -15.89 2.73
CA LEU A 272 6.19 -15.36 4.00
C LEU A 272 6.93 -14.03 3.80
N GLU A 273 7.79 -13.96 2.78
CA GLU A 273 8.50 -12.73 2.45
C GLU A 273 7.56 -11.59 2.04
N ILE A 274 6.52 -11.87 1.25
CA ILE A 274 5.51 -10.87 0.90
C ILE A 274 4.67 -10.48 2.13
N ALA A 275 4.36 -11.43 3.01
CA ALA A 275 3.65 -11.16 4.26
C ALA A 275 4.48 -10.28 5.21
N GLU A 276 5.80 -10.49 5.27
CA GLU A 276 6.72 -9.63 6.01
C GLU A 276 6.72 -8.20 5.44
N LEU A 277 6.89 -8.05 4.12
CA LEU A 277 6.84 -6.75 3.45
C LEU A 277 5.49 -6.04 3.68
N GLN A 278 4.38 -6.78 3.60
CA GLN A 278 3.06 -6.24 3.88
C GLN A 278 2.92 -5.81 5.35
N SER A 279 3.36 -6.63 6.30
CA SER A 279 3.33 -6.31 7.73
C SER A 279 4.11 -5.02 8.02
N LEU A 280 5.31 -4.89 7.45
CA LEU A 280 6.09 -3.66 7.53
C LEU A 280 5.33 -2.47 6.95
N LEU A 281 4.72 -2.60 5.77
CA LEU A 281 3.93 -1.52 5.16
C LEU A 281 2.72 -1.12 6.03
N VAL A 282 1.96 -2.08 6.53
CA VAL A 282 0.76 -1.84 7.36
C VAL A 282 1.14 -1.18 8.69
N ASN A 283 2.21 -1.65 9.34
CA ASN A 283 2.70 -1.04 10.59
C ASN A 283 3.12 0.41 10.36
N ASN A 284 3.86 0.69 9.28
CA ASN A 284 4.25 2.05 8.93
C ASN A 284 3.04 2.94 8.59
N LEU A 285 2.03 2.40 7.90
CA LEU A 285 0.81 3.12 7.57
C LEU A 285 0.01 3.55 8.80
N ALA A 286 -0.10 2.69 9.81
CA ALA A 286 -0.81 3.00 11.05
C ALA A 286 -0.09 4.08 11.87
N THR A 287 1.24 3.99 11.98
CA THR A 287 2.04 5.03 12.64
C THR A 287 1.97 6.36 11.88
N GLN A 288 2.07 6.32 10.55
CA GLN A 288 2.02 7.53 9.72
C GLN A 288 0.64 8.17 9.70
N SER A 289 -0.46 7.39 9.71
CA SER A 289 -1.81 7.96 9.75
C SER A 289 -2.03 8.74 11.04
N ALA A 290 -1.67 8.17 12.19
CA ALA A 290 -1.79 8.84 13.47
C ALA A 290 -0.96 10.13 13.53
N HIS A 291 0.26 10.10 12.97
CA HIS A 291 1.12 11.29 12.90
C HIS A 291 0.56 12.36 11.95
N ILE A 292 0.02 11.98 10.79
CA ILE A 292 -0.61 12.93 9.85
C ILE A 292 -1.85 13.55 10.47
N ASP A 293 -2.70 12.75 11.14
CA ASP A 293 -3.89 13.24 11.81
C ASP A 293 -3.53 14.26 12.90
N GLN A 294 -2.47 14.00 13.65
CA GLN A 294 -1.93 14.94 14.63
C GLN A 294 -1.41 16.22 13.96
N LEU A 295 -0.60 16.13 12.90
CA LEU A 295 -0.09 17.31 12.19
C LEU A 295 -1.21 18.17 11.59
N VAL A 296 -2.26 17.53 11.09
CA VAL A 296 -3.44 18.22 10.55
C VAL A 296 -4.19 18.95 11.68
N ALA A 297 -4.42 18.29 12.81
CA ALA A 297 -5.01 18.92 13.99
C ALA A 297 -4.17 20.11 14.49
N ASP A 298 -2.84 19.93 14.56
CA ASP A 298 -1.89 20.97 14.95
C ASP A 298 -1.87 22.14 13.96
N SER A 299 -2.07 21.89 12.66
CA SER A 299 -2.18 22.94 11.65
C SER A 299 -3.44 23.78 11.85
N PHE A 300 -4.60 23.15 12.13
CA PHE A 300 -5.83 23.86 12.45
C PHE A 300 -5.68 24.70 13.72
N ALA A 301 -5.16 24.11 14.79
CA ALA A 301 -4.93 24.80 16.06
C ALA A 301 -3.94 25.96 15.90
N THR A 302 -2.87 25.77 15.12
CA THR A 302 -1.89 26.85 14.86
C THR A 302 -2.51 27.97 14.04
N THR A 303 -3.27 27.65 13.00
CA THR A 303 -3.93 28.65 12.15
C THR A 303 -4.89 29.51 12.97
N GLU A 304 -5.66 28.89 13.86
CA GLU A 304 -6.56 29.58 14.78
C GLU A 304 -5.78 30.47 15.78
N ASN A 305 -4.73 29.91 16.41
CA ASN A 305 -3.94 30.62 17.41
C ASN A 305 -3.15 31.80 16.82
N VAL A 306 -2.59 31.67 15.61
CA VAL A 306 -1.88 32.75 14.91
C VAL A 306 -2.86 33.85 14.49
N GLY A 307 -4.04 33.48 13.97
CA GLY A 307 -5.08 34.44 13.60
C GLY A 307 -5.63 35.21 14.81
N GLY A 308 -5.90 34.52 15.91
CA GLY A 308 -6.34 35.11 17.18
C GLY A 308 -5.26 36.01 17.80
N GLY A 309 -4.03 35.49 17.90
CA GLY A 309 -2.88 36.21 18.43
C GLY A 309 -2.57 37.49 17.66
N ASN A 310 -2.61 37.47 16.32
CA ASN A 310 -2.35 38.68 15.54
C ASN A 310 -3.47 39.73 15.71
N LYS A 311 -4.72 39.29 15.92
CA LYS A 311 -5.84 40.18 16.24
C LYS A 311 -5.68 40.81 17.63
N GLU A 312 -5.16 40.06 18.60
CA GLU A 312 -4.86 40.56 19.94
C GLU A 312 -3.65 41.51 19.94
N LEU A 313 -2.60 41.21 19.18
CA LEU A 313 -1.47 42.12 18.97
C LEU A 313 -1.94 43.44 18.35
N LYS A 314 -2.76 43.40 17.29
CA LYS A 314 -3.33 44.62 16.69
C LYS A 314 -4.17 45.43 17.68
N LYS A 315 -4.95 44.75 18.53
CA LYS A 315 -5.71 45.40 19.62
C LYS A 315 -4.77 45.99 20.68
N ALA A 316 -3.68 45.32 21.02
CA ALA A 316 -2.70 45.79 22.00
C ALA A 316 -1.90 46.98 21.47
N THR A 317 -1.50 46.99 20.19
CA THR A 317 -0.83 48.12 19.55
C THR A 317 -1.74 49.35 19.42
N GLN A 318 -3.04 49.14 19.20
CA GLN A 318 -4.03 50.22 19.15
C GLN A 318 -4.37 50.79 20.54
N ARG A 319 -4.09 50.06 21.61
CA ARG A 319 -4.30 50.55 22.97
C ARG A 319 -3.24 51.63 23.26
N ALA A 320 -3.67 52.88 23.34
CA ALA A 320 -2.78 54.00 23.61
C ALA A 320 -2.01 53.76 24.92
N SER A 321 -0.69 53.78 24.84
CA SER A 321 0.18 53.41 25.96
C SER A 321 0.00 54.40 27.12
N PRO A 322 -0.34 53.93 28.34
CA PRO A 322 -0.44 54.80 29.51
C PRO A 322 0.89 55.52 29.80
N ALA A 323 2.02 54.93 29.39
CA ALA A 323 3.34 55.55 29.50
C ALA A 323 3.50 56.80 28.62
N LYS A 324 2.83 56.86 27.46
CA LYS A 324 2.83 58.08 26.63
C LYS A 324 2.04 59.20 27.32
N TYR A 325 0.90 58.87 27.92
CA TYR A 325 0.10 59.85 28.67
C TYR A 325 0.82 60.37 29.90
N THR A 326 1.48 59.52 30.67
CA THR A 326 2.24 59.96 31.85
C THR A 326 3.45 60.81 31.47
N PHE A 327 4.12 60.50 30.35
CA PHE A 327 5.21 61.34 29.83
C PHE A 327 4.73 62.73 29.42
N PHE A 328 3.65 62.84 28.64
CA PHE A 328 3.10 64.14 28.24
C PHE A 328 2.51 64.91 29.44
N ALA A 329 1.88 64.23 30.39
CA ALA A 329 1.40 64.85 31.62
C ALA A 329 2.54 65.42 32.47
N ALA A 330 3.63 64.66 32.66
CA ALA A 330 4.81 65.11 33.39
C ALA A 330 5.53 66.25 32.66
N SER A 331 5.67 66.16 31.34
CA SER A 331 6.27 67.22 30.52
C SER A 331 5.44 68.50 30.54
N GLY A 332 4.11 68.40 30.46
CA GLY A 332 3.19 69.52 30.58
C GLY A 332 3.22 70.18 31.96
N LEU A 333 3.29 69.38 33.03
CA LEU A 333 3.44 69.87 34.40
C LEU A 333 4.78 70.62 34.56
N CYS A 334 5.88 70.06 34.07
CA CYS A 334 7.17 70.76 34.06
C CYS A 334 7.13 72.08 33.29
N ALA A 335 6.55 72.09 32.09
CA ALA A 335 6.43 73.32 31.29
C ALA A 335 5.56 74.38 31.99
N PHE A 336 4.48 73.93 32.65
CA PHE A 336 3.61 74.81 33.43
C PHE A 336 4.34 75.41 34.63
N LEU A 337 5.13 74.62 35.38
CA LEU A 337 5.91 75.11 36.51
C LEU A 337 6.95 76.16 36.08
N VAL A 338 7.64 75.94 34.95
CA VAL A 338 8.61 76.90 34.41
C VAL A 338 7.93 78.21 33.98
N LEU A 339 6.76 78.14 33.36
CA LEU A 339 5.98 79.32 32.98
C LEU A 339 5.43 80.08 34.19
N TRP A 340 5.00 79.35 35.22
CA TRP A 340 4.51 79.93 36.46
C TRP A 340 5.62 80.72 37.18
N ASP A 341 6.80 80.13 37.32
CA ASP A 341 8.00 80.75 37.93
C ASP A 341 8.52 81.96 37.13
N LEU A 342 8.18 82.07 35.85
CA LEU A 342 8.58 83.19 34.99
C LEU A 342 7.60 84.37 35.05
N VAL A 343 6.33 84.12 35.41
CA VAL A 343 5.26 85.12 35.40
C VAL A 343 4.97 85.69 36.80
N PHE A 344 5.23 84.92 37.86
CA PHE A 344 4.97 85.29 39.26
C PHE A 344 6.26 85.34 40.08
#